data_AF-A0AAJ1ZYY9-F1
#
_entry.id   AF-A0AAJ1ZYY9-F1
#
_cell.length_a   1.000
_cell.length_b   1.000
_cell.length_c   1.000
_cell.angle_alpha   90.00
_cell.angle_beta   90.00
_cell.angle_gamma   90.00
#
_symmetry.space_group_name_H-M   'P 1'
#
loop_
_entity.id
_entity.type
_entity.pdbx_description
1 polymer ?
#
loop_
_entity_poly.entity_id
_entity_poly.type
_entity_poly.pdbx_seq_one_letter_code
_entity_poly.pdbx_strand_id
1 'polypeptide(L)' 'MHLEARVRHIHRMGGEKLQALGGGVAAEVEIVRVHADEAFVKNMHHIDAKKWSPLVYNFRHYFRLADHELGKTFRA' A
#
# COMPACT_ATOMS: atom_id res chain seq x y z
N MET A 1 7.87 3.46 5.86
CA MET A 1 6.99 2.41 6.40
C MET A 1 7.30 1.12 5.67
N HIS A 2 7.35 0.00 6.39
CA HIS A 2 7.53 -1.33 5.84
C HIS A 2 6.53 -2.29 6.50
N LEU A 3 5.99 -3.22 5.72
CA LEU A 3 5.04 -4.23 6.18
C LEU A 3 5.70 -5.60 6.08
N GLU A 4 5.92 -6.23 7.22
CA GLU A 4 6.37 -7.62 7.29
C GLU A 4 5.14 -8.51 7.15
N ALA A 5 5.19 -9.47 6.23
CA ALA A 5 4.02 -10.25 5.86
C ALA A 5 4.34 -11.72 5.63
N ARG A 6 3.34 -12.57 5.88
CA ARG A 6 3.34 -14.00 5.56
C ARG A 6 2.43 -14.25 4.37
N VAL A 7 2.92 -14.93 3.34
CA VAL A 7 2.10 -15.37 2.22
C VAL A 7 1.06 -16.38 2.69
N ARG A 8 -0.21 -16.13 2.36
CA ARG A 8 -1.34 -17.02 2.64
C ARG A 8 -1.76 -17.77 1.39
N HIS A 9 -1.91 -17.06 0.27
CA HIS A 9 -2.28 -17.68 -1.01
C HIS A 9 -1.52 -17.02 -2.17
N ILE A 10 -1.30 -17.79 -3.22
CA ILE A 10 -0.76 -17.31 -4.50
C ILE A 10 -1.79 -17.58 -5.59
N HIS A 11 -2.31 -16.52 -6.19
CA HIS A 11 -3.31 -16.57 -7.25
C HIS A 11 -2.64 -16.38 -8.60
N ARG A 12 -2.71 -17.37 -9.49
CA ARG A 12 -2.19 -17.22 -10.87
C ARG A 12 -3.09 -16.28 -11.65
N MET A 13 -2.50 -15.25 -12.24
CA MET A 13 -3.23 -14.31 -13.09
C MET A 13 -3.22 -14.80 -14.54
N GLY A 14 -4.37 -14.66 -15.21
CA GLY A 14 -4.56 -15.09 -16.60
C GLY A 14 -4.54 -13.93 -17.61
N GLY A 15 -4.70 -14.28 -18.89
CA GLY A 15 -4.82 -13.34 -20.02
C GLY A 15 -3.62 -13.37 -20.96
N GLU A 16 -3.88 -13.31 -22.27
CA GLU A 16 -2.87 -13.41 -23.33
C GLU A 16 -1.76 -12.38 -23.18
N LYS A 17 -2.11 -11.12 -22.91
CA LYS A 17 -1.15 -10.03 -22.69
C LYS A 17 -0.21 -10.31 -21.53
N LEU A 18 -0.71 -10.91 -20.44
CA LEU A 18 0.12 -11.22 -19.27
C LEU A 18 1.03 -12.42 -19.54
N GLN A 19 0.53 -13.44 -20.25
CA GLN A 19 1.35 -14.57 -20.66
C GLN A 19 2.48 -14.14 -21.59
N ALA A 20 2.23 -13.23 -22.53
CA ALA A 20 3.25 -12.65 -23.40
C ALA A 20 4.34 -11.89 -22.61
N LEU A 21 4.06 -11.45 -21.38
CA LEU A 21 5.01 -10.81 -20.46
C LEU A 21 5.69 -11.80 -19.49
N GLY A 22 5.49 -13.11 -19.65
CA GLY A 22 6.04 -14.15 -18.77
C GLY A 22 5.12 -14.58 -17.62
N GLY A 23 3.86 -14.14 -17.63
CA GLY A 23 2.87 -14.44 -16.60
C GLY A 23 2.88 -13.47 -15.43
N GLY A 24 2.03 -13.74 -14.42
CA GLY A 24 1.96 -12.95 -13.20
C GLY A 24 1.16 -13.67 -12.11
N VAL A 25 1.39 -13.26 -10.87
CA VAL A 25 0.65 -13.76 -9.70
C VAL A 25 0.20 -12.60 -8.83
N ALA A 26 -0.95 -12.76 -8.18
CA ALA A 26 -1.35 -11.94 -7.05
C ALA A 26 -1.07 -12.72 -5.76
N ALA A 27 -0.19 -12.18 -4.91
CA ALA A 27 0.10 -12.74 -3.61
C ALA A 27 -0.85 -12.15 -2.56
N GLU A 28 -1.62 -13.00 -1.91
CA GLU A 28 -2.41 -12.66 -0.74
C GLU A 28 -1.56 -12.89 0.50
N VAL A 29 -1.41 -11.85 1.32
CA VAL A 29 -0.50 -11.86 2.46
C VAL A 29 -1.20 -11.36 3.72
N GLU A 30 -0.83 -11.95 4.87
CA GLU A 30 -1.19 -11.44 6.18
C GLU A 30 -0.05 -10.59 6.72
N ILE A 31 -0.37 -9.37 7.17
CA ILE A 31 0.61 -8.49 7.82
C ILE A 31 0.84 -8.98 9.24
N VAL A 32 2.08 -9.36 9.56
CA VAL A 32 2.48 -9.84 10.88
C VAL A 32 3.12 -8.74 11.73
N ARG A 33 3.71 -7.72 11.09
CA ARG A 33 4.27 -6.55 11.77
C ARG A 33 4.29 -5.33 10.86
N VAL A 34 3.92 -4.19 11.42
CA VAL A 34 4.07 -2.88 10.79
C VAL A 34 5.31 -2.21 11.37
N HIS A 35 6.25 -1.85 10.51
CA HIS A 35 7.46 -1.11 10.86
C HIS A 35 7.31 0.33 10.37
N ALA A 36 7.20 1.26 11.31
CA ALA A 36 7.07 2.69 11.03
C ALA A 36 7.96 3.49 11.99
N ASP A 37 8.39 4.66 11.55
CA ASP A 37 8.98 5.65 12.44
C ASP A 37 7.90 6.12 13.43
N GLU A 38 8.24 6.19 14.71
CA GLU A 38 7.29 6.59 15.76
C GLU A 38 6.71 7.98 15.51
N ALA A 39 7.48 8.87 14.88
CA ALA A 39 7.02 10.21 14.52
C ALA A 39 5.82 10.19 13.56
N PHE A 40 5.64 9.11 12.79
CA PHE A 40 4.54 8.93 11.85
C PHE A 40 3.29 8.33 12.50
N VAL A 41 3.35 7.86 13.75
CA VAL A 41 2.20 7.23 14.40
C VAL A 41 1.36 8.29 15.11
N LYS A 42 0.05 8.28 14.84
CA LYS A 42 -0.96 9.17 15.41
C LYS A 42 -1.98 8.34 16.19
N ASN A 43 -2.32 8.78 17.40
CA ASN A 43 -3.33 8.15 18.27
C ASN A 43 -3.09 6.64 18.47
N MET A 44 -1.82 6.22 18.52
CA MET A 44 -1.33 4.83 18.71
C MET A 44 -1.72 3.81 17.63
N HIS A 45 -2.72 4.07 16.81
CA HIS A 45 -3.31 3.08 15.89
C HIS A 45 -3.32 3.52 14.43
N HIS A 46 -2.96 4.77 14.13
CA HIS A 46 -3.05 5.33 12.80
C HIS A 46 -1.71 5.91 12.35
N ILE A 47 -1.52 5.99 11.04
CA ILE A 47 -0.37 6.68 10.46
C ILE A 47 -0.79 8.09 10.06
N ASP A 48 -0.02 9.08 10.49
CA ASP A 48 -0.11 10.44 9.99
C ASP A 48 0.44 10.48 8.56
N ALA A 49 -0.47 10.43 7.59
CA ALA A 49 -0.14 10.44 6.17
C ALA A 49 0.63 11.70 5.73
N LYS A 50 0.48 12.83 6.44
CA LYS A 50 1.23 14.06 6.13
C LYS A 50 2.69 13.92 6.51
N LYS A 51 2.97 13.34 7.69
CA LYS A 51 4.34 13.10 8.14
C LYS A 51 5.03 11.97 7.37
N TRP A 52 4.30 10.89 7.10
CA TRP A 52 4.83 9.78 6.31
C TRP A 52 5.08 10.18 4.84
N SER A 53 4.22 11.04 4.27
CA SER A 53 4.34 11.58 2.89
C SER A 53 4.59 10.49 1.83
N PRO A 54 3.65 9.53 1.64
CA PRO A 54 3.80 8.48 0.66
C PRO A 54 3.92 9.01 -0.77
N LEU A 55 4.71 8.30 -1.57
CA LEU A 55 4.80 8.53 -3.00
C LEU A 55 3.69 7.74 -3.71
N VAL A 56 2.78 8.44 -4.39
CA VAL A 56 1.68 7.83 -5.13
C VAL A 56 2.09 7.64 -6.58
N TYR A 57 2.00 6.41 -7.08
CA TYR A 57 2.24 6.09 -8.49
C TYR A 57 0.92 6.01 -9.25
N ASN A 58 0.69 6.94 -10.17
CA ASN A 58 -0.52 6.98 -11.00
C ASN A 58 -0.15 7.23 -12.47
N PHE A 59 -0.65 6.40 -13.38
CA PHE A 59 -0.39 6.48 -14.82
C PHE A 59 1.09 6.67 -15.21
N ARG A 60 2.02 6.00 -14.51
CA ARG A 60 3.48 6.15 -14.70
C ARG A 60 4.09 7.48 -14.25
N HIS A 61 3.35 8.26 -13.47
CA HIS A 61 3.82 9.48 -12.84
C HIS A 61 3.78 9.35 -11.32
N TYR A 62 4.71 10.03 -10.65
CA TYR A 62 4.80 10.06 -9.20
C TYR A 62 4.23 11.36 -8.65
N PHE A 63 3.40 11.25 -7.62
CA PHE A 63 2.74 12.36 -6.98
C PHE A 63 2.97 12.31 -5.46
N ARG A 64 2.97 13.49 -4.83
CA ARG A 64 2.82 13.60 -3.37
C ARG A 64 1.33 13.69 -3.02
N LEU A 65 1.02 13.51 -1.74
CA LEU A 65 -0.29 13.86 -1.21
C LEU A 65 -0.54 15.37 -1.35
N ALA A 66 -1.81 15.76 -1.44
CA ALA A 66 -2.21 17.16 -1.34
C ALA A 66 -1.90 17.72 0.06
N ASP A 67 -1.70 19.04 0.14
CA ASP A 67 -1.32 19.72 1.40
C ASP A 67 -2.41 19.58 2.50
N HIS A 68 -3.66 19.46 2.08
CA HIS A 68 -4.82 19.36 2.95
C HIS A 68 -5.65 18.11 2.65
N GLU A 69 -6.03 17.42 3.71
CA GLU A 69 -6.99 16.33 3.64
C GLU A 69 -8.39 16.92 3.40
N LEU A 70 -9.14 16.35 2.46
CA LEU A 70 -10.47 16.85 2.08
C LEU A 70 -11.61 16.24 2.89
N GLY A 71 -11.33 15.19 3.66
CA GLY A 71 -12.30 14.54 4.54
C GLY A 71 -11.99 13.06 4.77
N LYS A 72 -12.74 12.47 5.70
CA LYS A 72 -12.70 11.04 6.04
C LYS A 72 -14.08 10.41 5.83
N THR A 73 -14.13 9.16 5.40
CA THR A 73 -15.40 8.42 5.31
C THR A 73 -15.69 7.72 6.64
N PHE A 74 -16.96 7.54 6.99
CA PHE A 74 -17.41 7.01 8.30
C PHE A 74 -17.01 5.55 8.59
N ARG A 75 -16.47 4.83 7.58
CA ARG A 75 -15.94 3.46 7.73
C ARG A 75 -14.40 3.42 7.88
N ALA A 76 -13.77 4.57 8.17
CA ALA A 76 -12.32 4.72 8.30
C ALA A 76 -11.94 5.34 9.64
#